data_AF-A0A0F9GTN2-F1
#
_entry.id   AF-A0A0F9GTN2-F1
#
_cell.length_a   1.000
_cell.length_b   1.000
_cell.length_c   1.000
_cell.angle_alpha   90.00
_cell.angle_beta   90.00
_cell.angle_gamma   90.00
#
_symmetry.space_group_name_H-M   'P 1'
#
loop_
_entity.id
_entity.type
_entity.pdbx_description
1 polymer ?
#
loop_
_entity_poly.entity_id
_entity_poly.type
_entity_poly.pdbx_seq_one_letter_code
_entity_poly.pdbx_strand_id
1 'polypeptide(L)'
;MPRTKIKNKVLAKQYISKDMNMSAVVRENKPHISKGSVKVAASRILNNTEFKKTLIEELELKGLNDEKVAEVHRRNLVQEENLPASNSAIDMYNKVKGNYAPQRTEKITLNLTGKELQEHKRSLLEELKEVSNA
;
A
#
# COMPACT_ATOMS: atom_id res chain seq x y z
N MET A 1 -5.36 -26.51 -17.99
CA MET A 1 -5.76 -25.15 -17.56
C MET A 1 -6.94 -24.66 -18.39
N PRO A 2 -7.88 -23.90 -17.82
CA PRO A 2 -8.97 -23.27 -18.57
C PRO A 2 -8.42 -22.33 -19.65
N ARG A 3 -9.03 -22.31 -20.85
CA ARG A 3 -8.62 -21.44 -21.98
C ARG A 3 -8.51 -19.95 -21.59
N THR A 4 -9.37 -19.50 -20.68
CA THR A 4 -9.38 -18.12 -20.17
C THR A 4 -8.13 -17.78 -19.36
N LYS A 5 -7.63 -18.71 -18.54
CA LYS A 5 -6.41 -18.50 -17.73
C LYS A 5 -5.17 -18.36 -18.61
N ILE A 6 -5.07 -19.15 -19.68
CA ILE A 6 -3.97 -19.06 -20.66
C ILE A 6 -3.98 -17.68 -21.36
N LYS A 7 -5.15 -17.21 -21.81
CA LYS A 7 -5.28 -15.89 -22.44
C LYS A 7 -4.88 -14.76 -21.50
N ASN A 8 -5.34 -14.79 -20.25
CA ASN A 8 -4.98 -13.78 -19.25
C ASN A 8 -3.48 -13.77 -18.95
N LYS A 9 -2.83 -14.94 -18.93
CA LYS A 9 -1.38 -15.05 -18.71
C LYS A 9 -0.58 -14.42 -19.85
N VAL A 10 -0.94 -14.69 -21.10
CA VAL A 10 -0.30 -14.04 -22.26
C VAL A 10 -0.51 -12.52 -22.20
N LEU A 11 -1.73 -12.08 -21.89
CA LEU A 11 -2.06 -10.67 -21.78
C LEU A 11 -1.30 -9.97 -20.65
N ALA A 12 -1.13 -10.61 -19.50
CA ALA A 12 -0.37 -10.10 -18.36
C ALA A 12 1.12 -9.93 -18.73
N LYS A 13 1.71 -10.92 -19.43
CA LYS A 13 3.10 -10.82 -19.92
C LYS A 13 3.28 -9.66 -20.89
N GLN A 14 2.36 -9.49 -21.83
CA GLN A 14 2.36 -8.36 -22.76
C GLN A 14 2.23 -7.02 -22.04
N TYR A 15 1.34 -6.94 -21.05
CA TYR A 15 1.16 -5.75 -20.22
C TYR A 15 2.43 -5.36 -19.46
N ILE A 16 3.10 -6.33 -18.83
CA ILE A 16 4.39 -6.10 -18.17
C ILE A 16 5.46 -5.65 -19.17
N SER A 17 5.53 -6.26 -20.35
CA SER A 17 6.52 -5.90 -21.39
C SER A 17 6.32 -4.51 -22.01
N LYS A 18 5.15 -3.90 -21.81
CA LYS A 18 4.79 -2.57 -22.30
C LYS A 18 4.74 -1.56 -21.17
N ASP A 19 5.56 -1.74 -20.14
CA ASP A 19 5.66 -0.85 -18.98
C ASP A 19 4.30 -0.54 -18.34
N MET A 20 3.47 -1.57 -18.18
CA MET A 20 2.12 -1.45 -17.61
C MET A 20 1.20 -0.52 -18.43
N ASN A 21 1.36 -0.48 -19.76
CA ASN A 21 0.48 0.28 -20.65
C ASN A 21 -0.56 -0.61 -21.35
N MET A 22 -1.74 -0.73 -20.76
CA MET A 22 -2.81 -1.57 -21.31
C MET A 22 -3.38 -1.01 -22.62
N SER A 23 -3.32 0.31 -22.82
CA SER A 23 -3.78 0.91 -24.08
C SER A 23 -2.88 0.52 -25.25
N ALA A 24 -1.56 0.40 -25.04
CA ALA A 24 -0.63 -0.09 -26.04
C ALA A 24 -0.91 -1.57 -26.38
N VAL A 25 -1.07 -2.41 -25.36
CA VAL A 25 -1.40 -3.84 -25.52
C VAL A 25 -2.70 -4.03 -26.28
N VAL A 26 -3.72 -3.22 -25.98
CA VAL A 26 -5.02 -3.29 -26.66
C VAL A 26 -4.92 -2.86 -28.12
N ARG A 27 -4.15 -1.81 -28.46
CA ARG A 27 -3.94 -1.41 -29.86
C ARG A 27 -3.24 -2.49 -30.67
N GLU A 28 -2.27 -3.17 -30.07
CA GLU A 28 -1.52 -4.23 -30.72
C GLU A 28 -2.37 -5.49 -30.95
N ASN A 29 -3.15 -5.90 -29.95
CA ASN A 29 -4.04 -7.07 -30.07
C ASN A 29 -5.33 -6.79 -30.84
N LYS A 30 -5.76 -5.53 -30.94
CA LYS A 30 -7.00 -5.10 -31.60
C LYS A 30 -6.74 -3.82 -32.41
N PRO A 31 -6.07 -3.91 -33.58
CA PRO A 31 -5.70 -2.72 -34.37
C PRO A 31 -6.91 -2.00 -34.97
N HIS A 32 -8.04 -2.68 -35.14
CA HIS A 32 -9.22 -2.15 -35.81
C HIS A 32 -10.15 -1.29 -34.94
N ILE A 33 -9.89 -1.20 -33.62
CA ILE A 33 -10.79 -0.44 -32.73
C ILE A 33 -10.39 1.04 -32.67
N SER A 34 -11.39 1.91 -32.59
CA SER A 34 -11.18 3.36 -32.47
C SER A 34 -10.39 3.73 -31.21
N LYS A 35 -9.69 4.88 -31.23
CA LYS A 35 -8.92 5.39 -30.07
C LYS A 35 -9.79 5.52 -28.79
N GLY A 36 -11.06 5.89 -28.92
CA GLY A 36 -11.99 5.96 -27.79
C GLY A 36 -12.30 4.57 -27.23
N SER A 37 -12.54 3.60 -28.11
CA SER A 37 -12.81 2.21 -27.75
C SER A 37 -11.61 1.52 -27.10
N VAL A 38 -10.36 1.91 -27.45
CA VAL A 38 -9.14 1.39 -26.81
C VAL A 38 -9.14 1.66 -25.31
N LYS A 39 -9.43 2.88 -24.88
CA LYS A 39 -9.42 3.25 -23.46
C LYS A 39 -10.46 2.45 -22.67
N VAL A 40 -11.66 2.29 -23.23
CA VAL A 40 -12.75 1.52 -22.61
C VAL A 40 -12.36 0.04 -22.49
N ALA A 41 -11.81 -0.55 -23.54
CA ALA A 41 -11.35 -1.93 -23.53
C ALA A 41 -10.21 -2.15 -22.51
N ALA A 42 -9.24 -1.23 -22.46
CA ALA A 42 -8.15 -1.26 -21.49
C ALA A 42 -8.67 -1.22 -20.05
N SER A 43 -9.60 -0.30 -19.75
CA SER A 43 -10.23 -0.20 -18.43
C SER A 43 -10.98 -1.48 -18.04
N ARG A 44 -11.74 -2.08 -18.98
CA ARG A 44 -12.46 -3.35 -18.72
C ARG A 44 -11.51 -4.50 -18.38
N ILE A 45 -10.37 -4.59 -19.08
CA ILE A 45 -9.37 -5.63 -18.81
C ILE A 45 -8.73 -5.42 -17.44
N LEU A 46 -8.31 -4.19 -17.13
CA LEU A 46 -7.68 -3.87 -15.85
C LEU A 46 -8.61 -4.11 -14.65
N ASN A 47 -9.92 -3.92 -14.83
CA ASN A 47 -10.91 -4.14 -13.79
C ASN A 47 -11.37 -5.60 -13.66
N ASN A 48 -10.91 -6.50 -14.53
CA ASN A 48 -11.25 -7.91 -14.45
C ASN A 48 -10.47 -8.60 -13.31
N THR A 49 -11.20 -9.21 -12.37
CA THR A 49 -10.62 -9.87 -11.18
C THR A 49 -9.65 -11.01 -11.55
N GLU A 50 -9.99 -11.81 -12.56
CA GLU A 50 -9.15 -12.95 -12.97
C GLU A 50 -7.87 -12.50 -13.67
N PHE A 51 -7.92 -11.40 -14.42
CA PHE A 51 -6.73 -10.75 -14.96
C PHE A 51 -5.84 -10.22 -13.84
N LYS A 52 -6.40 -9.53 -12.84
CA LYS A 52 -5.64 -9.02 -11.68
C LYS A 52 -4.90 -10.13 -10.94
N LYS A 53 -5.58 -11.25 -10.63
CA LYS A 53 -4.95 -12.41 -9.99
C LYS A 53 -3.80 -12.96 -10.84
N THR A 54 -4.03 -13.14 -12.13
CA THR A 54 -3.00 -13.66 -13.06
C THR A 54 -1.82 -12.69 -13.18
N LEU A 55 -2.06 -11.38 -13.14
CA LEU A 55 -1.01 -10.37 -13.16
C LEU A 55 -0.14 -10.44 -11.90
N ILE A 56 -0.76 -10.61 -10.73
CA ILE A 56 -0.03 -10.77 -9.46
C ILE A 56 0.84 -12.04 -9.52
N GLU A 57 0.27 -13.18 -9.91
CA GLU A 57 1.03 -14.44 -10.09
C GLU A 57 2.26 -14.24 -11.01
N GLU A 58 2.10 -13.52 -12.13
CA GLU A 58 3.22 -13.26 -13.05
C GLU A 58 4.25 -12.26 -12.53
N LEU A 59 3.85 -11.32 -11.66
CA LEU A 59 4.76 -10.39 -11.00
C LEU A 59 5.58 -11.07 -9.91
N GLU A 60 4.95 -11.93 -9.11
CA GLU A 60 5.62 -12.74 -8.09
C GLU A 60 6.67 -13.66 -8.73
N LEU A 61 6.34 -14.30 -9.86
CA LEU A 61 7.28 -15.11 -10.65
C LEU A 61 8.47 -14.31 -11.20
N LYS A 62 8.27 -13.01 -11.45
CA LYS A 62 9.34 -12.09 -11.90
C LYS A 62 10.16 -11.51 -10.74
N GLY A 63 9.89 -11.94 -9.51
CA GLY A 63 10.63 -11.49 -8.33
C GLY A 63 10.06 -10.25 -7.66
N LEU A 64 8.85 -9.80 -8.03
CA LEU A 64 8.06 -8.88 -7.21
C LEU A 64 7.32 -9.68 -6.13
N ASN A 65 8.08 -10.33 -5.26
CA ASN A 65 7.55 -11.05 -4.10
C ASN A 65 8.21 -10.51 -2.83
N ASP A 66 7.52 -10.67 -1.70
CA ASP A 66 7.95 -10.12 -0.41
C ASP A 66 9.34 -10.61 0.01
N GLU A 67 9.71 -11.84 -0.37
CA GLU A 67 11.00 -12.44 -0.07
C GLU A 67 12.14 -11.73 -0.80
N LYS A 68 11.98 -11.46 -2.10
CA LYS A 68 12.99 -10.78 -2.92
C LYS A 68 13.08 -9.29 -2.57
N VAL A 69 11.95 -8.67 -2.24
CA VAL A 69 11.91 -7.30 -1.71
C VAL A 69 12.64 -7.23 -0.36
N ALA A 70 12.40 -8.18 0.54
CA ALA A 70 13.12 -8.28 1.81
C ALA A 70 14.62 -8.56 1.62
N GLU A 71 15.01 -9.37 0.64
CA GLU A 71 16.42 -9.60 0.27
C GLU A 71 17.09 -8.31 -0.21
N VAL A 72 16.45 -7.54 -1.09
CA VAL A 72 16.96 -6.24 -1.55
C VAL A 72 17.07 -5.25 -0.38
N HIS A 73 16.08 -5.20 0.51
CA HIS A 73 16.15 -4.35 1.70
C HIS A 73 17.26 -4.79 2.66
N ARG A 74 17.45 -6.09 2.90
CA ARG A 74 18.59 -6.61 3.69
C ARG A 74 19.93 -6.26 3.06
N ARG A 75 20.06 -6.37 1.74
CA ARG A 75 21.29 -5.97 1.03
C ARG A 75 21.57 -4.49 1.25
N ASN A 76 20.57 -3.62 1.09
CA ASN A 76 20.73 -2.18 1.28
C ASN A 76 20.98 -1.80 2.74
N LEU A 77 20.46 -2.59 3.68
CA LEU A 77 20.73 -2.48 5.12
C LEU A 77 22.21 -2.69 5.47
N VAL A 78 22.86 -3.63 4.77
CA VAL A 78 24.28 -4.00 4.98
C VAL A 78 25.23 -3.06 4.22
N GLN A 79 24.72 -2.21 3.32
CA GLN A 79 25.54 -1.20 2.64
C GLN A 79 25.85 -0.04 3.59
N GLU A 80 27.06 -0.05 4.15
CA GLU A 80 27.57 0.97 5.09
C GLU A 80 27.72 2.36 4.46
N GLU A 81 27.77 2.48 3.13
CA GLU A 81 28.09 3.74 2.43
C GLU A 81 26.92 4.73 2.26
N ASN A 82 25.67 4.34 2.53
CA ASN A 82 24.51 5.23 2.29
C ASN A 82 23.45 5.14 3.41
N LEU A 83 23.81 5.67 4.57
CA LEU A 83 22.97 5.78 5.79
C LEU A 83 21.51 6.23 5.53
N PRO A 84 21.22 7.24 4.69
CA PRO A 84 19.84 7.63 4.37
C PRO A 84 19.02 6.54 3.67
N ALA A 85 19.65 5.80 2.75
CA ALA A 85 18.99 4.70 2.04
C ALA A 85 18.76 3.49 2.95
N SER A 86 19.71 3.21 3.85
CA SER A 86 19.59 2.16 4.86
C SER A 86 18.46 2.46 5.87
N ASN A 87 18.39 3.69 6.39
CA ASN A 87 17.31 4.12 7.29
C ASN A 87 15.92 4.05 6.61
N SER A 88 15.83 4.45 5.35
CA SER A 88 14.59 4.37 4.57
C SER A 88 14.16 2.91 4.32
N ALA A 89 15.12 2.01 4.09
CA ALA A 89 14.84 0.58 3.94
C ALA A 89 14.36 -0.05 5.26
N ILE A 90 14.94 0.32 6.40
CA ILE A 90 14.48 -0.10 7.74
C ILE A 90 13.04 0.35 8.00
N ASP A 91 12.76 1.62 7.75
CA ASP A 91 11.43 2.21 7.97
C ASP A 91 10.36 1.51 7.12
N MET A 92 10.62 1.30 5.82
CA MET A 92 9.70 0.57 4.94
C MET A 92 9.52 -0.89 5.38
N TYR A 93 10.60 -1.58 5.77
CA TYR A 93 10.52 -2.96 6.26
C TYR A 93 9.63 -3.08 7.50
N ASN A 94 9.79 -2.18 8.48
CA ASN A 94 8.99 -2.18 9.71
C ASN A 94 7.52 -1.83 9.45
N LYS A 95 7.23 -0.96 8.49
CA LYS A 95 5.86 -0.64 8.03
C LYS A 95 5.19 -1.84 7.36
N VAL A 96 5.89 -2.53 6.46
CA VAL A 96 5.36 -3.73 5.76
C VAL A 96 5.10 -4.87 6.75
N LYS A 97 5.94 -5.03 7.77
CA LYS A 97 5.75 -6.04 8.83
C LYS A 97 4.63 -5.71 9.83
N GLY A 98 4.10 -4.50 9.82
CA GLY A 98 3.06 -4.07 10.78
C GLY A 98 3.58 -3.78 12.19
N ASN A 99 4.90 -3.69 12.38
CA ASN A 99 5.51 -3.41 13.68
C ASN A 99 5.42 -1.93 14.09
N TYR A 100 5.03 -1.06 13.15
CA TYR A 100 4.98 0.39 13.34
C TYR A 100 3.57 0.91 13.06
N ALA A 101 2.63 0.60 13.96
CA ALA A 101 1.37 1.32 14.03
C ALA A 101 1.49 2.37 15.13
N PRO A 102 1.73 3.66 14.81
CA PRO A 102 1.67 4.70 15.82
C PRO A 102 0.27 4.69 16.42
N GLN A 103 0.17 4.60 17.76
CA GLN A 103 -1.10 4.74 18.43
C GLN A 103 -1.69 6.09 18.03
N ARG A 104 -2.90 6.04 17.46
CA ARG A 104 -3.62 7.25 17.05
C ARG A 104 -3.88 8.04 18.31
N THR A 105 -3.27 9.22 18.44
CA THR A 105 -3.56 10.11 19.56
C THR A 105 -5.01 10.58 19.39
N GLU A 106 -5.94 9.98 20.12
CA GLU A 106 -7.33 10.40 20.11
C GLU A 106 -7.41 11.78 20.75
N LYS A 107 -7.67 12.80 19.93
CA LYS A 107 -7.93 14.15 20.42
C LYS A 107 -9.39 14.22 20.83
N ILE A 108 -9.64 14.15 22.13
CA ILE A 108 -10.95 14.44 22.71
C ILE A 108 -11.08 15.96 22.80
N THR A 109 -11.94 16.55 21.97
CA THR A 109 -12.28 17.97 22.05
C THR A 109 -13.46 18.14 23.00
N LEU A 110 -13.20 18.64 24.21
CA LEU A 110 -14.24 18.96 25.19
C LEU A 110 -14.71 20.41 24.96
N ASN A 111 -15.93 20.58 24.45
CA ASN A 111 -16.59 21.89 24.36
C ASN A 111 -17.24 22.22 25.72
N LEU A 112 -16.41 22.56 26.71
CA LEU A 112 -16.89 22.97 28.03
C LEU A 112 -17.07 24.48 28.06
N THR A 113 -18.20 24.94 28.58
CA THR A 113 -18.35 26.35 28.94
C THR A 113 -17.43 26.68 30.12
N GLY A 114 -17.06 27.96 30.27
CA GLY A 114 -16.03 28.39 31.24
C GLY A 114 -16.28 27.99 32.70
N LYS A 115 -17.53 27.68 33.08
CA LYS A 115 -17.86 27.13 34.41
C LYS A 115 -17.57 25.63 34.53
N GLU A 116 -17.97 24.84 33.53
CA GLU A 116 -17.78 23.39 33.51
C GLU A 116 -16.29 23.02 33.48
N LEU A 117 -15.46 23.83 32.82
CA LEU A 117 -14.00 23.66 32.83
C LEU A 117 -13.38 23.87 34.22
N GLN A 118 -13.91 24.81 35.01
CA GLN A 118 -13.40 25.10 36.36
C GLN A 118 -13.80 24.01 37.35
N GLU A 119 -15.03 23.51 37.25
CA GLU A 119 -15.49 22.37 38.06
C GLU A 119 -14.70 21.10 37.73
N HIS A 120 -14.48 20.81 36.45
CA HIS A 120 -13.70 19.65 36.03
C HIS A 120 -12.23 19.75 36.46
N LYS A 121 -11.62 20.94 36.33
CA LYS A 121 -10.25 21.20 36.82
C LYS A 121 -10.14 21.04 38.33
N ARG A 122 -11.15 21.48 39.09
CA ARG A 122 -11.17 21.34 40.55
C ARG A 122 -11.28 19.89 40.98
N SER A 123 -12.16 19.11 40.33
CA SER A 123 -12.31 17.67 40.56
C SER A 123 -11.00 16.90 40.28
N LEU A 124 -10.34 17.16 39.15
CA LEU A 124 -9.03 16.56 38.83
C LEU A 124 -7.93 16.92 39.84
N LEU A 125 -7.95 18.15 40.38
CA LEU A 125 -6.99 18.58 41.40
C LEU A 125 -7.26 17.94 42.77
N GLU A 126 -8.51 17.64 43.09
CA GLU A 126 -8.87 16.91 44.31
C GLU A 126 -8.46 15.43 44.20
N GLU A 127 -8.74 14.77 43.07
CA GLU A 127 -8.28 13.40 42.80
C GLU A 127 -6.75 13.28 42.88
N LEU A 128 -6.01 14.22 42.29
CA LEU A 128 -4.54 14.22 42.37
C LEU A 128 -4.01 14.42 43.79
N LYS A 129 -4.71 15.19 44.63
CA LYS A 129 -4.33 15.38 46.04
C LYS A 129 -4.62 14.15 46.88
N GLU A 130 -5.69 13.42 46.59
CA GLU A 130 -6.00 12.16 47.26
C GLU A 130 -4.98 11.07 46.89
N VAL A 131 -4.58 10.98 45.61
CA VAL A 131 -3.54 10.05 45.15
C VAL A 131 -2.14 10.44 45.66
N SER A 132 -1.86 11.73 45.85
CA SER A 132 -0.56 12.20 46.38
C SER A 132 -0.43 12.08 47.91
N ASN A 133 -1.53 11.89 48.64
CA ASN A 133 -1.56 11.75 50.10
C ASN A 133 -1.89 10.33 50.57
N ALA A 134 -2.03 9.37 49.65
CA ALA A 134 -2.13 7.93 49.91
C ALA A 134 -0.76 7.25 49.76
#